data_AF-A0A3M1DUN9-F1
#
_entry.id   AF-A0A3M1DUN9-F1
#
_cell.length_a   1.000
_cell.length_b   1.000
_cell.length_c   1.000
_cell.angle_alpha   90.00
_cell.angle_beta   90.00
_cell.angle_gamma   90.00
#
_symmetry.space_group_name_H-M   'P 1'
#
loop_
_entity.id
_entity.type
_entity.pdbx_description
1 polymer ?
#
loop_
_entity_poly.entity_id
_entity_poly.type
_entity_poly.pdbx_seq_one_letter_code
_entity_poly.pdbx_strand_id
1 'polypeptide(L)' 'MAGRIRMNTDWLTVCGGCHVALVDLHEKILQILGEVDILHCPLLTDV' A
#
# COMPACT_ATOMS: atom_id res chain seq x y z
N MET A 1 -8.68 19.49 9.58
CA MET A 1 -7.73 18.80 8.68
C MET A 1 -7.20 17.58 9.43
N ALA A 2 -7.94 16.49 9.47
CA ALA A 2 -7.37 15.22 9.94
C ALA A 2 -6.41 14.76 8.84
N GLY A 3 -5.12 14.64 9.15
CA GLY A 3 -4.13 14.17 8.19
C GLY A 3 -4.46 12.75 7.71
N ARG A 4 -4.02 12.39 6.50
CA ARG A 4 -4.16 11.04 5.96
C ARG A 4 -3.60 10.00 6.92
N ILE A 5 -4.20 8.81 6.94
CA ILE A 5 -3.76 7.73 7.83
C ILE A 5 -2.42 7.21 7.32
N ARG A 6 -1.39 7.27 8.17
CA ARG A 6 -0.05 6.77 7.82
C ARG A 6 0.00 5.26 8.06
N MET A 7 0.38 4.49 7.04
CA MET A 7 0.45 3.04 7.13
C MET A 7 1.74 2.47 6.55
N ASN A 8 2.21 1.38 7.17
CA ASN A 8 3.28 0.52 6.67
C ASN A 8 2.72 -0.87 6.42
N THR A 9 3.19 -1.51 5.37
CA THR A 9 2.94 -2.93 5.10
C THR A 9 4.28 -3.60 4.87
N ASP A 10 4.45 -4.83 5.34
CA ASP A 10 5.72 -5.54 5.28
C ASP A 10 5.49 -7.02 4.93
N TRP A 11 6.54 -7.68 4.45
CA TRP A 11 6.58 -9.10 4.19
C TRP A 11 7.09 -9.84 5.42
N LEU A 12 6.23 -10.67 5.97
CA LEU A 12 6.60 -11.66 6.98
C LEU A 12 6.85 -13.00 6.26
N THR A 13 6.12 -14.05 6.61
CA THR A 13 6.08 -15.31 5.85
C THR A 13 5.00 -15.26 4.77
N VAL A 14 5.35 -14.78 3.58
CA VAL A 14 4.37 -14.50 2.51
C VAL A 14 4.72 -15.19 1.19
N CYS A 15 3.71 -15.40 0.34
CA CYS A 15 3.88 -15.74 -1.08
C CYS A 15 3.93 -14.51 -2.00
N GLY A 16 3.84 -13.29 -1.44
CA GLY A 16 3.79 -12.03 -2.18
C GLY A 16 2.41 -11.67 -2.76
N GLY A 17 1.47 -12.61 -2.80
CA GLY A 17 0.16 -12.42 -3.44
C GLY A 17 -0.68 -11.29 -2.87
N CYS A 18 -0.60 -11.01 -1.56
CA CYS A 18 -1.38 -9.94 -0.93
C CYS A 18 -0.99 -8.54 -1.44
N HIS A 19 0.31 -8.30 -1.61
CA HIS A 19 0.81 -7.03 -2.14
C HIS A 19 0.61 -6.93 -3.65
N VAL A 20 0.71 -8.05 -4.37
CA VAL A 20 0.34 -8.09 -5.81
C VAL A 20 -1.14 -7.76 -5.99
N ALA A 21 -2.02 -8.29 -5.14
CA ALA A 21 -3.45 -7.97 -5.18
C ALA A 21 -3.73 -6.48 -4.88
N LEU A 22 -2.90 -5.84 -4.05
CA LEU A 22 -2.99 -4.40 -3.79
C LEU A 22 -2.73 -3.57 -5.05
N VAL A 23 -1.73 -3.94 -5.86
CA VAL A 23 -1.43 -3.23 -7.13
C VAL A 23 -2.38 -3.63 -8.26
N ASP A 24 -2.98 -4.83 -8.18
CA ASP A 24 -4.01 -5.29 -9.10
C ASP A 24 -5.37 -4.58 -8.92
N LEU A 25 -5.48 -3.63 -7.98
CA LEU A 25 -6.63 -2.72 -7.88
C LEU A 25 -6.70 -1.73 -9.06
N HIS A 26 -5.64 -1.61 -9.85
CA HIS A 26 -5.52 -0.72 -11.01
C HIS A 26 -5.91 0.71 -10.61
N GLU A 27 -6.87 1.36 -11.27
CA GLU A 27 -7.26 2.74 -10.96
C GLU A 27 -7.91 2.90 -9.58
N LYS A 28 -8.48 1.84 -8.99
CA LYS A 28 -9.13 1.91 -7.67
C LYS A 28 -8.12 2.18 -6.55
N ILE A 29 -6.83 1.89 -6.78
CA ILE A 29 -5.77 2.21 -5.81
C ILE A 29 -5.68 3.71 -5.52
N LEU A 30 -6.06 4.56 -6.48
CA LEU A 30 -6.03 6.02 -6.31
C LEU A 30 -7.00 6.50 -5.22
N GLN A 31 -8.12 5.80 -5.01
CA GLN A 31 -9.05 6.10 -3.92
C GLN A 31 -8.41 5.79 -2.57
N ILE A 32 -7.65 4.69 -2.48
CA ILE A 32 -6.91 4.32 -1.27
C ILE A 32 -5.83 5.35 -0.99
N LEU A 33 -5.00 5.70 -1.98
CA LEU A 33 -3.94 6.71 -1.85
C LEU A 33 -4.46 8.14 -1.56
N GLY A 34 -5.75 8.39 -1.79
CA GLY A 34 -6.43 9.62 -1.36
C GLY A 34 -6.68 9.70 0.15
N GLU A 35 -6.80 8.54 0.82
CA GLU A 35 -7.16 8.43 2.23
C GLU A 35 -5.97 8.02 3.13
N VAL A 36 -5.01 7.27 2.59
CA VAL A 36 -3.84 6.76 3.32
C VAL A 36 -2.52 7.22 2.71
N ASP A 37 -1.54 7.47 3.58
CA ASP A 37 -0.14 7.68 3.20
C ASP A 37 0.63 6.39 3.47
N ILE A 38 1.06 5.71 2.40
CA ILE A 38 1.93 4.52 2.49
C ILE A 38 3.37 4.99 2.65
N LEU A 39 3.96 4.81 3.84
CA LEU A 39 5.34 5.21 4.08
C LEU A 39 6.32 4.07 3.76
N HIS A 40 5.87 2.82 3.89
CA HIS A 40 6.67 1.65 3.56
C HIS A 40 5.79 0.52 3.02
N CYS A 41 6.16 0.00 1.86
CA CYS A 41 5.60 -1.18 1.23
C CYS A 41 6.65 -1.82 0.32
N PRO A 42 7.13 -3.05 0.59
CA PRO A 42 8.20 -3.71 -0.17
C PRO A 42 7.97 -3.79 -1.69
N LEU A 43 6.73 -3.65 -2.16
CA LEU A 43 6.36 -3.71 -3.57
C LEU A 43 6.10 -2.33 -4.21
N LEU A 44 5.75 -1.30 -3.42
CA LEU A 44 5.26 -0.01 -3.91
C LEU A 44 6.17 1.18 -3.59
N THR A 45 7.02 1.08 -2.58
CA THR A 45 7.93 2.15 -2.17
C THR A 45 9.36 1.75 -2.46
N ASP A 46 10.18 2.72 -2.89
CA ASP A 46 11.62 2.53 -3.05
C ASP A 46 12.30 2.23 -1.69
N VAL A 47 13.54 1.71 -1.75
CA VAL A 47 14.39 1.43 -0.57
C VAL A 47 14.87 2.69 0.13
#